data_AF-W4CLV2-F1
#
_entry.id   AF-W4CLV2-F1
#
_cell.length_a   1.000
_cell.length_b   1.000
_cell.length_c   1.000
_cell.angle_alpha   90.00
_cell.angle_beta   90.00
_cell.angle_gamma   90.00
#
_symmetry.space_group_name_H-M   'P 1'
#
loop_
_entity.id
_entity.type
_entity.pdbx_description
1 polymer ?
#
loop_
_entity_poly.entity_id
_entity_poly.type
_entity_poly.pdbx_seq_one_letter_code
_entity_poly.pdbx_strand_id
1 'polypeptide(L)'
;MLPSLTFLKHQLEGILRNKFAQGHQTSGFLARLEQLPASYDAYLEFAHSLADIPMRDNWPYYEPDDLEEIWRECDPDRPLGQIGVLNLKDSAKRVEAGFLASVCGSMLGKPIEVNPTLSELRQALTAVGEWPLNDYISEQALHALDRRHWSWFETTRGRIRYVAPDDDINYTLMGMMALEQFGKGFTKRNLRDLWINHLPISTTWGPERAILVRSGMSYLEHDREPFNHSEIESWPDFLVQDTELCGAAIRADAYGYACPGQPALAAELAWRDASFTHRRTGIYATMFIAAAIAAAHVLRDPLEIIRTALQFVPRRSRFYEITADCLQIVANADHWLEAYQGIHQKYATHSHCQVYQEIGTLINTFRFAENAGDGICKQVMQGNDTDSFGATAGSLLGVYFGPDSLDARWLEPFQDRIHTGLAYFHEQQLSSLAERIGRLPELLHTGKHRIQPSELYVNENLGI
;
A
#
# COMPACT_ATOMS: atom_id res chain seq x y z
N MET A 1 3.96 10.59 -28.87
CA MET A 1 5.18 9.83 -29.16
C MET A 1 5.07 8.52 -28.40
N LEU A 2 5.25 7.37 -29.06
CA LEU A 2 5.22 6.07 -28.38
C LEU A 2 6.52 5.83 -27.59
N PRO A 3 6.51 4.97 -26.55
CA PRO A 3 7.74 4.55 -25.88
C PRO A 3 8.74 3.92 -26.86
N SER A 4 10.04 4.03 -26.61
CA SER A 4 11.02 3.42 -27.50
C SER A 4 10.88 1.90 -27.55
N LEU A 5 11.19 1.30 -28.70
CA LEU A 5 11.18 -0.17 -28.84
C LEU A 5 12.10 -0.85 -27.82
N THR A 6 13.27 -0.27 -27.54
CA THR A 6 14.18 -0.77 -26.50
C THR A 6 13.51 -0.80 -25.13
N PHE A 7 12.80 0.27 -24.76
CA PHE A 7 12.06 0.31 -23.50
C PHE A 7 10.96 -0.76 -23.45
N LEU A 8 10.16 -0.89 -24.51
CA LEU A 8 9.11 -1.92 -24.58
C LEU A 8 9.66 -3.34 -24.48
N LYS A 9 10.79 -3.62 -25.13
CA LYS A 9 11.46 -4.93 -25.01
C LYS A 9 11.87 -5.21 -23.56
N HIS A 10 12.47 -4.25 -22.87
CA HIS A 10 12.83 -4.42 -21.46
C HIS A 10 11.59 -4.61 -20.56
N GLN A 11 10.48 -3.93 -20.83
CA GLN A 11 9.22 -4.16 -20.11
C GLN A 11 8.72 -5.60 -20.28
N LEU A 12 8.75 -6.13 -21.51
CA LEU A 12 8.36 -7.52 -21.78
C LEU A 12 9.27 -8.54 -21.08
N GLU A 13 10.58 -8.27 -21.01
CA GLU A 13 11.52 -9.07 -20.24
C GLU A 13 11.18 -9.07 -18.74
N GLY A 14 10.83 -7.91 -18.18
CA GLY A 14 10.36 -7.76 -16.80
C GLY A 14 9.09 -8.57 -16.52
N ILE A 15 8.08 -8.44 -17.38
CA ILE A 15 6.82 -9.20 -17.28
C ILE A 15 7.07 -10.71 -17.31
N LEU A 16 7.98 -11.19 -18.17
CA LEU A 16 8.35 -12.61 -18.20
C LEU A 16 9.02 -13.08 -16.90
N ARG A 17 9.84 -12.24 -16.27
CA ARG A 17 10.42 -12.55 -14.95
C ARG A 17 9.35 -12.59 -13.86
N ASN A 18 8.43 -11.63 -13.83
CA ASN A 18 7.32 -11.65 -12.87
C ASN A 18 6.46 -12.91 -13.08
N LYS A 19 6.08 -13.23 -14.32
CA LYS A 19 5.30 -14.43 -14.66
C LYS A 19 5.99 -15.72 -14.23
N PHE A 20 7.30 -15.82 -14.40
CA PHE A 20 8.06 -16.98 -13.90
C PHE A 20 7.97 -17.14 -12.37
N ALA A 21 8.17 -16.04 -11.64
CA ALA A 21 8.04 -16.00 -10.18
C ALA A 21 6.61 -16.33 -9.71
N GLN A 22 5.63 -15.97 -10.53
CA GLN A 22 4.20 -16.23 -10.39
C GLN A 22 3.76 -17.65 -10.81
N GLY A 23 4.69 -18.55 -11.14
CA GLY A 23 4.33 -19.94 -11.43
C GLY A 23 4.13 -20.29 -12.91
N HIS A 24 4.20 -19.32 -13.83
CA HIS A 24 4.03 -19.58 -15.25
C HIS A 24 5.25 -20.28 -15.87
N GLN A 25 5.00 -21.09 -16.90
CA GLN A 25 6.03 -21.76 -17.70
C GLN A 25 6.57 -20.82 -18.78
N THR A 26 7.56 -20.01 -18.43
CA THR A 26 8.12 -19.00 -19.35
C THR A 26 9.27 -19.53 -20.22
N SER A 27 9.60 -20.82 -20.14
CA SER A 27 10.66 -21.43 -20.94
C SER A 27 10.44 -21.19 -22.44
N GLY A 28 11.48 -20.67 -23.11
CA GLY A 28 11.44 -20.34 -24.54
C GLY A 28 10.81 -18.98 -24.90
N PHE A 29 10.10 -18.30 -23.99
CA PHE A 29 9.53 -16.98 -24.27
C PHE A 29 10.58 -15.87 -24.35
N LEU A 30 11.62 -15.90 -23.52
CA LEU A 30 12.73 -14.94 -23.61
C LEU A 30 13.46 -15.05 -24.96
N ALA A 31 13.76 -16.28 -25.41
CA ALA A 31 14.38 -16.51 -26.71
C ALA A 31 13.48 -16.07 -27.87
N ARG A 32 12.15 -16.29 -27.76
CA ARG A 32 11.18 -15.77 -28.73
C ARG A 32 11.21 -14.23 -28.78
N LEU A 33 11.17 -13.56 -27.64
CA LEU A 33 11.25 -12.10 -27.54
C LEU A 33 12.54 -11.54 -28.16
N GLU A 34 13.67 -12.22 -27.97
CA GLU A 34 14.95 -11.83 -28.57
C GLU A 34 14.94 -11.90 -30.10
N GLN A 35 14.18 -12.82 -30.68
CA GLN A 35 14.08 -13.05 -32.12
C GLN A 35 13.02 -12.19 -32.82
N LEU A 36 12.17 -11.47 -32.07
CA LEU A 36 11.13 -10.63 -32.67
C LEU A 36 11.74 -9.48 -33.48
N PRO A 37 11.13 -9.11 -34.63
CA PRO A 37 11.51 -7.90 -35.34
C PRO A 37 11.26 -6.68 -34.44
N ALA A 38 12.17 -5.71 -34.46
CA ALA A 38 12.03 -4.46 -33.71
C ALA A 38 10.89 -3.60 -34.30
N SER A 39 9.66 -3.86 -33.84
CA SER A 39 8.43 -3.19 -34.29
C SER A 39 7.40 -3.18 -33.17
N TYR A 40 6.52 -2.17 -33.18
CA TYR A 40 5.43 -2.09 -32.20
C TYR A 40 4.46 -3.27 -32.34
N ASP A 41 4.05 -3.59 -33.56
CA ASP A 41 3.09 -4.66 -33.85
C ASP A 41 3.58 -6.00 -33.30
N ALA A 42 4.84 -6.38 -33.55
CA ALA A 42 5.38 -7.64 -33.05
C ALA A 42 5.46 -7.69 -31.52
N TYR A 43 5.76 -6.57 -30.86
CA TYR A 43 5.82 -6.50 -29.39
C TYR A 43 4.43 -6.51 -28.77
N LEU A 44 3.44 -5.86 -29.38
CA LEU A 44 2.05 -5.90 -28.92
C LEU A 44 1.44 -7.29 -29.09
N GLU A 45 1.64 -7.92 -30.25
CA GLU A 45 1.20 -9.31 -30.49
C GLU A 45 1.85 -10.27 -29.48
N PHE A 46 3.15 -10.11 -29.22
CA PHE A 46 3.84 -10.88 -28.20
C PHE A 46 3.27 -10.62 -26.80
N ALA A 47 3.02 -9.36 -26.43
CA ALA A 47 2.44 -8.98 -25.15
C ALA A 47 1.07 -9.64 -24.93
N HIS A 48 0.19 -9.65 -25.94
CA HIS A 48 -1.10 -10.33 -25.87
C HIS A 48 -0.92 -11.84 -25.61
N SER A 49 0.06 -12.47 -26.26
CA SER A 49 0.32 -13.90 -26.05
C SER A 49 0.81 -14.25 -24.63
N LEU A 50 1.23 -13.27 -23.82
CA LEU A 50 1.68 -13.50 -22.45
C LEU A 50 0.54 -13.83 -21.48
N ALA A 51 -0.71 -13.47 -21.83
CA ALA A 51 -1.89 -13.83 -21.05
C ALA A 51 -2.11 -15.36 -21.00
N ASP A 52 -1.77 -16.05 -22.10
CA ASP A 52 -2.04 -17.48 -22.29
C ASP A 52 -0.90 -18.40 -21.83
N ILE A 53 0.12 -17.87 -21.15
CA ILE A 53 1.24 -18.70 -20.69
C ILE A 53 0.71 -19.70 -19.63
N PRO A 54 0.83 -21.02 -19.86
CA PRO A 54 0.32 -22.00 -18.92
C PRO A 54 1.11 -21.96 -17.61
N MET A 55 0.44 -22.37 -16.53
CA MET A 55 1.09 -22.61 -15.25
C MET A 55 2.02 -23.82 -15.34
N ARG A 56 3.08 -23.84 -14.52
CA ARG A 56 3.93 -25.02 -14.35
C ARG A 56 3.12 -26.15 -13.69
N ASP A 57 3.26 -27.38 -14.20
CA ASP A 57 2.48 -28.56 -13.74
C ASP A 57 2.56 -28.81 -12.22
N ASN A 58 3.69 -28.47 -11.60
CA ASN A 58 3.92 -28.66 -10.16
C ASN A 58 3.83 -27.35 -9.35
N TRP A 59 3.09 -26.36 -9.82
CA TRP A 59 2.86 -25.13 -9.06
C TRP A 59 1.88 -25.40 -7.91
N PRO A 60 2.29 -25.28 -6.62
CA PRO A 60 1.47 -25.72 -5.50
C PRO A 60 0.42 -24.69 -5.06
N TYR A 61 0.45 -23.48 -5.64
CA TYR A 61 -0.38 -22.36 -5.22
C TYR A 61 -1.55 -22.13 -6.17
N TYR A 62 -2.65 -21.61 -5.61
CA TYR A 62 -3.77 -21.09 -6.37
C TYR A 62 -4.06 -19.66 -5.89
N GLU A 63 -3.85 -18.71 -6.79
CA GLU A 63 -3.78 -17.28 -6.51
C GLU A 63 -4.73 -16.53 -7.46
N PRO A 64 -6.05 -16.57 -7.20
CA PRO A 64 -7.03 -15.89 -8.04
C PRO A 64 -7.04 -14.37 -7.81
N ASP A 65 -7.41 -13.61 -8.85
CA ASP A 65 -7.53 -12.14 -8.79
C ASP A 65 -8.98 -11.65 -8.59
N ASP A 66 -9.95 -12.45 -9.01
CA ASP A 66 -11.38 -12.14 -8.87
C ASP A 66 -11.86 -12.34 -7.43
N LEU A 67 -12.73 -11.44 -6.96
CA LEU A 67 -13.16 -11.39 -5.57
C LEU A 67 -13.94 -12.65 -5.15
N GLU A 68 -14.80 -13.19 -6.01
CA GLU A 68 -15.60 -14.37 -5.68
C GLU A 68 -14.72 -15.62 -5.56
N GLU A 69 -13.73 -15.75 -6.45
CA GLU A 69 -12.71 -16.80 -6.36
C GLU A 69 -11.86 -16.65 -5.10
N ILE A 70 -11.37 -15.44 -4.81
CA ILE A 70 -10.61 -15.12 -3.59
C ILE A 70 -11.41 -15.53 -2.34
N TRP A 71 -12.68 -15.14 -2.26
CA TRP A 71 -13.58 -15.49 -1.16
C TRP A 71 -13.84 -16.98 -0.98
N ARG A 72 -13.78 -17.78 -2.05
CA ARG A 72 -13.86 -19.25 -1.95
C ARG A 72 -12.58 -19.85 -1.36
N GLU A 73 -11.44 -19.21 -1.59
CA GLU A 73 -10.12 -19.66 -1.12
C GLU A 73 -9.71 -19.16 0.27
N CYS A 74 -10.34 -18.08 0.74
CA CYS A 74 -10.20 -17.56 2.10
C CYS A 74 -10.69 -18.54 3.17
N ASP A 75 -10.48 -18.18 4.44
CA ASP A 75 -11.00 -18.95 5.57
C ASP A 75 -12.55 -18.95 5.53
N PRO A 76 -13.20 -20.13 5.54
CA PRO A 76 -14.67 -20.21 5.56
C PRO A 76 -15.28 -19.65 6.85
N ASP A 77 -14.53 -19.62 7.96
CA ASP A 77 -14.98 -19.12 9.26
C ASP A 77 -14.66 -17.63 9.47
N ARG A 78 -14.20 -16.93 8.43
CA ARG A 78 -13.89 -15.49 8.49
C ARG A 78 -15.12 -14.66 8.89
N PRO A 79 -14.97 -13.60 9.69
CA PRO A 79 -16.10 -12.78 10.10
C PRO A 79 -16.62 -11.94 8.92
N LEU A 80 -17.85 -12.21 8.46
CA LEU A 80 -18.48 -11.45 7.38
C LEU A 80 -19.19 -10.18 7.85
N GLY A 81 -19.44 -10.06 9.16
CA GLY A 81 -20.15 -8.94 9.77
C GLY A 81 -19.26 -8.11 10.70
N GLN A 82 -19.91 -7.27 11.50
CA GLN A 82 -19.22 -6.51 12.53
C GLN A 82 -18.64 -7.45 13.60
N ILE A 83 -17.37 -7.27 13.92
CA ILE A 83 -16.72 -7.85 15.09
C ILE A 83 -16.64 -6.82 16.21
N GLY A 84 -16.71 -7.29 17.46
CA GLY A 84 -16.63 -6.45 18.64
C GLY A 84 -17.74 -5.39 18.77
N VAL A 85 -17.59 -4.54 19.79
CA VAL A 85 -18.54 -3.45 20.08
C VAL A 85 -18.01 -2.16 19.48
N LEU A 86 -18.78 -1.57 18.56
CA LEU A 86 -18.39 -0.36 17.86
C LEU A 86 -18.83 0.91 18.61
N ASN A 87 -17.88 1.82 18.81
CA ASN A 87 -18.15 3.22 19.16
C ASN A 87 -17.58 4.12 18.05
N LEU A 88 -18.47 4.73 17.26
CA LEU A 88 -18.07 5.56 16.12
C LEU A 88 -17.29 6.81 16.52
N LYS A 89 -17.61 7.42 17.67
CA LYS A 89 -16.90 8.61 18.15
C LYS A 89 -15.47 8.28 18.59
N ASP A 90 -15.31 7.13 19.26
CA ASP A 90 -13.98 6.62 19.61
C ASP A 90 -13.20 6.22 18.34
N SER A 91 -13.87 5.56 17.40
CA SER A 91 -13.27 5.16 16.12
C SER A 91 -12.79 6.37 15.31
N ALA A 92 -13.55 7.47 15.26
CA ALA A 92 -13.14 8.70 14.60
C ALA A 92 -11.80 9.23 15.16
N LYS A 93 -11.68 9.30 16.50
CA LYS A 93 -10.43 9.73 17.15
C LYS A 93 -9.27 8.77 16.93
N ARG A 94 -9.55 7.47 16.85
CA ARG A 94 -8.54 6.45 16.50
C ARG A 94 -8.05 6.60 15.07
N VAL A 95 -8.95 6.93 14.14
CA VAL A 95 -8.60 7.22 12.75
C VAL A 95 -7.75 8.48 12.66
N GLU A 96 -8.08 9.55 13.39
CA GLU A 96 -7.23 10.75 13.49
C GLU A 96 -5.81 10.38 13.97
N ALA A 97 -5.71 9.58 15.04
CA ALA A 97 -4.43 9.12 15.56
C ALA A 97 -3.66 8.22 14.56
N GLY A 98 -4.37 7.31 13.88
CA GLY A 98 -3.83 6.47 12.80
C GLY A 98 -3.22 7.29 11.67
N PHE A 99 -3.97 8.25 11.14
CA PHE A 99 -3.48 9.11 10.06
C PHE A 99 -2.27 9.95 10.47
N LEU A 100 -2.30 10.56 11.66
CA LEU A 100 -1.17 11.34 12.17
C LEU A 100 0.08 10.47 12.39
N ALA A 101 -0.08 9.25 12.91
CA ALA A 101 1.02 8.31 13.07
C ALA A 101 1.56 7.79 11.74
N SER A 102 0.69 7.57 10.75
CA SER A 102 1.08 7.22 9.38
C SER A 102 1.95 8.32 8.75
N VAL A 103 1.53 9.59 8.88
CA VAL A 103 2.31 10.76 8.46
C VAL A 103 3.68 10.82 9.15
N CYS A 104 3.74 10.60 10.47
CA CYS A 104 5.02 10.57 11.19
C CYS A 104 5.92 9.42 10.73
N GLY A 105 5.36 8.23 10.52
CA GLY A 105 6.10 7.04 10.06
C GLY A 105 6.68 7.23 8.66
N SER A 106 5.88 7.74 7.72
CA SER A 106 6.31 8.14 6.38
C SER A 106 7.49 9.14 6.45
N MET A 107 7.34 10.22 7.21
CA MET A 107 8.40 11.24 7.35
C MET A 107 9.66 10.71 8.02
N LEU A 108 9.53 9.74 8.95
CA LEU A 108 10.66 9.09 9.63
C LEU A 108 11.47 8.22 8.68
N GLY A 109 10.80 7.46 7.80
CA GLY A 109 11.44 6.54 6.86
C GLY A 109 12.03 7.21 5.62
N LYS A 110 11.42 8.29 5.13
CA LYS A 110 11.81 8.98 3.89
C LYS A 110 13.31 9.21 3.68
N PRO A 111 14.08 9.70 4.68
CA PRO A 111 15.50 9.98 4.48
C PRO A 111 16.34 8.76 4.04
N ILE A 112 15.84 7.54 4.25
CA ILE A 112 16.54 6.27 4.05
C ILE A 112 15.72 5.22 3.28
N GLU A 113 14.64 5.64 2.59
CA GLU A 113 13.59 4.88 1.87
C GLU A 113 14.03 3.62 1.09
N VAL A 114 15.26 3.54 0.60
CA VAL A 114 15.66 2.47 -0.32
C VAL A 114 16.66 1.50 0.30
N ASN A 115 16.17 0.31 0.69
CA ASN A 115 16.95 -0.88 1.06
C ASN A 115 18.07 -0.67 2.11
N PRO A 116 17.86 0.05 3.22
CA PRO A 116 18.76 -0.08 4.35
C PRO A 116 18.48 -1.43 5.04
N THR A 117 19.52 -2.06 5.57
CA THR A 117 19.39 -3.24 6.43
C THR A 117 19.41 -2.82 7.90
N LEU A 118 18.83 -3.63 8.79
CA LEU A 118 18.94 -3.43 10.24
C LEU A 118 20.40 -3.29 10.69
N SER A 119 21.31 -4.06 10.09
CA SER A 119 22.74 -4.02 10.43
C SER A 119 23.38 -2.67 10.07
N GLU A 120 23.12 -2.15 8.87
CA GLU A 120 23.62 -0.84 8.44
C GLU A 120 23.06 0.28 9.33
N LEU A 121 21.75 0.27 9.59
CA LEU A 121 21.10 1.27 10.44
C LEU A 121 21.63 1.20 11.87
N ARG A 122 21.78 0.01 12.43
CA ARG A 122 22.34 -0.19 13.77
C ARG A 122 23.76 0.34 13.88
N GLN A 123 24.60 0.06 12.89
CA GLN A 123 25.98 0.55 12.86
C GLN A 123 26.02 2.09 12.79
N ALA A 124 25.26 2.70 11.87
CA ALA A 124 25.23 4.14 11.67
C ALA A 124 24.68 4.88 12.91
N LEU A 125 23.55 4.44 13.46
CA LEU A 125 22.92 5.05 14.64
C LEU A 125 23.78 4.88 15.90
N THR A 126 24.44 3.72 16.08
CA THR A 126 25.36 3.52 17.20
C THR A 126 26.56 4.48 17.13
N ALA A 127 27.10 4.71 15.93
CA ALA A 127 28.25 5.60 15.73
C ALA A 127 27.98 7.06 16.16
N VAL A 128 26.71 7.47 16.18
CA VAL A 128 26.29 8.83 16.57
C VAL A 128 25.54 8.88 17.90
N GLY A 129 25.40 7.73 18.59
CA GLY A 129 24.74 7.66 19.90
C GLY A 129 23.20 7.71 19.84
N GLU A 130 22.60 7.32 18.71
CA GLU A 130 21.16 7.38 18.44
C GLU A 130 20.51 5.98 18.29
N TRP A 131 21.22 4.93 18.72
CA TRP A 131 20.65 3.57 18.77
C TRP A 131 20.11 3.23 20.16
N PRO A 132 18.92 2.64 20.29
CA PRO A 132 17.92 2.47 19.23
C PRO A 132 17.30 3.81 18.81
N LEU A 133 16.80 3.87 17.57
CA LEU A 133 16.13 5.05 17.04
C LEU A 133 14.94 5.41 17.93
N ASN A 134 14.83 6.68 18.31
CA ASN A 134 13.76 7.17 19.18
C ASN A 134 13.18 8.51 18.73
N ASP A 135 13.59 9.04 17.58
CA ASP A 135 13.24 10.36 17.04
C ASP A 135 13.47 10.35 15.51
N TYR A 136 13.14 11.44 14.82
CA TYR A 136 13.47 11.61 13.40
C TYR A 136 14.97 11.41 13.11
N ILE A 137 15.28 10.81 11.96
CA ILE A 137 16.64 10.57 11.51
C ILE A 137 17.42 11.88 11.48
N SER A 138 18.61 11.91 12.05
CA SER A 138 19.49 13.08 12.11
C SER A 138 20.41 13.17 10.89
N GLU A 139 20.92 14.37 10.60
CA GLU A 139 21.95 14.53 9.55
C GLU A 139 23.21 13.73 9.90
N GLN A 140 23.57 13.65 11.19
CA GLN A 140 24.72 12.86 11.64
C GLN A 140 24.52 11.36 11.35
N ALA A 141 23.32 10.81 11.59
CA ALA A 141 22.99 9.44 11.26
C ALA A 141 23.08 9.18 9.74
N LEU A 142 22.57 10.08 8.90
CA LEU A 142 22.70 9.98 7.44
C LEU A 142 24.14 10.03 6.97
N HIS A 143 24.96 10.90 7.57
CA HIS A 143 26.39 10.96 7.29
C HIS A 143 27.11 9.66 7.68
N ALA A 144 26.74 9.05 8.80
CA ALA A 144 27.30 7.77 9.23
C ALA A 144 26.84 6.59 8.37
N LEU A 145 25.63 6.65 7.80
CA LEU A 145 25.08 5.64 6.90
C LEU A 145 25.68 5.73 5.47
N ASP A 146 26.23 6.89 5.10
CA ASP A 146 26.72 7.21 3.75
C ASP A 146 25.68 6.97 2.64
N ARG A 147 24.40 7.10 3.00
CA ARG A 147 23.25 6.93 2.10
C ARG A 147 22.17 7.95 2.49
N ARG A 148 21.51 8.51 1.48
CA ARG A 148 20.40 9.45 1.66
C ARG A 148 19.46 9.41 0.47
N HIS A 149 18.17 9.37 0.75
CA HIS A 149 17.15 9.62 -0.26
C HIS A 149 17.17 11.10 -0.66
N TRP A 150 16.69 11.45 -1.86
CA TRP A 150 16.80 12.83 -2.35
C TRP A 150 15.99 13.83 -1.53
N SER A 151 14.93 13.40 -0.83
CA SER A 151 14.08 14.23 0.02
C SER A 151 14.70 14.59 1.39
N TRP A 152 15.88 14.04 1.73
CA TRP A 152 16.51 14.21 3.04
C TRP A 152 16.62 15.67 3.51
N PHE A 153 16.79 16.62 2.58
CA PHE A 153 16.98 18.04 2.89
C PHE A 153 15.77 18.70 3.56
N GLU A 154 14.57 18.10 3.47
CA GLU A 154 13.36 18.56 4.14
C GLU A 154 12.75 17.55 5.13
N THR A 155 13.24 16.30 5.11
CA THR A 155 12.70 15.19 5.94
C THR A 155 13.59 14.79 7.11
N THR A 156 14.79 15.36 7.23
CA THR A 156 15.73 15.06 8.34
C THR A 156 15.43 15.93 9.57
N ARG A 157 15.67 15.38 10.77
CA ARG A 157 15.51 16.09 12.05
C ARG A 157 16.23 17.43 12.04
N GLY A 158 15.56 18.46 12.55
CA GLY A 158 16.05 19.84 12.53
C GLY A 158 15.75 20.60 11.23
N ARG A 159 15.41 19.90 10.14
CA ARG A 159 15.01 20.51 8.85
C ARG A 159 13.52 20.43 8.56
N ILE A 160 12.82 19.45 9.14
CA ILE A 160 11.36 19.31 9.00
C ILE A 160 10.66 20.61 9.45
N ARG A 161 9.78 21.14 8.59
CA ARG A 161 8.94 22.35 8.85
C ARG A 161 7.47 22.16 8.49
N TYR A 162 7.17 21.04 7.83
CA TYR A 162 5.87 20.61 7.32
C TYR A 162 6.00 19.12 6.96
N VAL A 163 4.88 18.46 6.74
CA VAL A 163 4.85 17.12 6.14
C VAL A 163 5.18 17.26 4.65
N ALA A 164 6.30 16.67 4.23
CA ALA A 164 6.71 16.67 2.83
C ALA A 164 5.82 15.73 1.98
N PRO A 165 5.61 16.01 0.69
CA PRO A 165 4.80 15.17 -0.18
C PRO A 165 5.29 13.72 -0.26
N ASP A 166 4.34 12.79 -0.33
CA ASP A 166 4.58 11.35 -0.43
C ASP A 166 3.46 10.65 -1.17
N ASP A 167 3.75 9.60 -1.92
CA ASP A 167 2.71 8.78 -2.54
C ASP A 167 1.88 7.99 -1.54
N ASP A 168 2.45 7.47 -0.43
CA ASP A 168 1.68 6.83 0.65
C ASP A 168 0.53 7.70 1.16
N ILE A 169 0.85 8.95 1.53
CA ILE A 169 -0.12 9.90 2.06
C ILE A 169 -1.06 10.39 0.95
N ASN A 170 -0.54 10.61 -0.26
CA ASN A 170 -1.38 10.99 -1.41
C ASN A 170 -2.44 9.93 -1.69
N TYR A 171 -2.08 8.64 -1.73
CA TYR A 171 -3.04 7.57 -2.00
C TYR A 171 -4.03 7.36 -0.86
N THR A 172 -3.61 7.53 0.39
CA THR A 172 -4.55 7.54 1.54
C THR A 172 -5.62 8.63 1.36
N LEU A 173 -5.21 9.82 0.94
CA LEU A 173 -6.14 10.92 0.63
C LEU A 173 -7.00 10.64 -0.60
N MET A 174 -6.47 9.96 -1.62
CA MET A 174 -7.25 9.51 -2.79
C MET A 174 -8.34 8.52 -2.39
N GLY A 175 -8.03 7.54 -1.52
CA GLY A 175 -9.01 6.61 -0.96
C GLY A 175 -10.08 7.32 -0.14
N MET A 176 -9.70 8.31 0.68
CA MET A 176 -10.65 9.17 1.40
C MET A 176 -11.61 9.87 0.42
N MET A 177 -11.08 10.49 -0.64
CA MET A 177 -11.91 11.20 -1.64
C MET A 177 -12.85 10.27 -2.39
N ALA A 178 -12.41 9.04 -2.73
CA ALA A 178 -13.26 8.03 -3.33
C ALA A 178 -14.44 7.66 -2.42
N LEU A 179 -14.18 7.48 -1.11
CA LEU A 179 -15.22 7.17 -0.13
C LEU A 179 -16.17 8.33 0.10
N GLU A 180 -15.66 9.57 0.24
CA GLU A 180 -16.49 10.75 0.45
C GLU A 180 -17.48 10.97 -0.70
N GLN A 181 -17.05 10.73 -1.94
CA GLN A 181 -17.86 10.99 -3.11
C GLN A 181 -18.80 9.83 -3.45
N PHE A 182 -18.29 8.60 -3.43
CA PHE A 182 -19.02 7.43 -3.95
C PHE A 182 -19.46 6.46 -2.84
N GLY A 183 -18.92 6.60 -1.62
CA GLY A 183 -19.13 5.66 -0.52
C GLY A 183 -18.55 4.28 -0.84
N LYS A 184 -19.13 3.23 -0.25
CA LYS A 184 -18.70 1.84 -0.47
C LYS A 184 -18.88 1.30 -1.90
N GLY A 185 -19.53 2.07 -2.78
CA GLY A 185 -19.90 1.65 -4.14
C GLY A 185 -19.06 2.28 -5.25
N PHE A 186 -17.88 2.85 -4.95
CA PHE A 186 -16.98 3.36 -5.99
C PHE A 186 -16.60 2.25 -6.96
N THR A 187 -16.32 2.62 -8.21
CA THR A 187 -15.87 1.70 -9.27
C THR A 187 -14.43 2.01 -9.68
N LYS A 188 -13.78 1.11 -10.42
CA LYS A 188 -12.46 1.38 -11.03
C LYS A 188 -12.48 2.58 -11.97
N ARG A 189 -13.62 2.84 -12.63
CA ARG A 189 -13.81 4.06 -13.42
C ARG A 189 -13.79 5.32 -12.55
N ASN A 190 -14.45 5.30 -11.39
CA ASN A 190 -14.38 6.43 -10.46
C ASN A 190 -12.95 6.67 -9.95
N LEU A 191 -12.21 5.60 -9.63
CA LEU A 191 -10.79 5.70 -9.25
C LEU A 191 -9.95 6.27 -10.40
N ARG A 192 -10.10 5.75 -11.62
CA ARG A 192 -9.46 6.26 -12.83
C ARG A 192 -9.68 7.77 -12.97
N ASP A 193 -10.92 8.21 -12.88
CA ASP A 193 -11.31 9.61 -13.08
C ASP A 193 -10.75 10.50 -11.96
N LEU A 194 -10.77 10.03 -10.71
CA LEU A 194 -10.08 10.71 -9.61
C LEU A 194 -8.57 10.82 -9.88
N TRP A 195 -7.92 9.73 -10.29
CA TRP A 195 -6.48 9.69 -10.51
C TRP A 195 -6.02 10.63 -11.62
N ILE A 196 -6.71 10.66 -12.77
CA ILE A 196 -6.39 11.58 -13.88
C ILE A 196 -6.42 13.05 -13.43
N ASN A 197 -7.37 13.40 -12.55
CA ASN A 197 -7.57 14.78 -12.12
C ASN A 197 -6.66 15.21 -10.96
N HIS A 198 -6.18 14.27 -10.14
CA HIS A 198 -5.48 14.57 -8.90
C HIS A 198 -4.02 14.11 -8.87
N LEU A 199 -3.62 13.09 -9.63
CA LEU A 199 -2.26 12.55 -9.58
C LEU A 199 -1.40 13.07 -10.74
N PRO A 200 -0.38 13.89 -10.47
CA PRO A 200 0.69 14.09 -11.43
C PRO A 200 1.40 12.77 -11.75
N ILE A 201 1.70 12.52 -13.02
CA ILE A 201 2.36 11.27 -13.45
C ILE A 201 3.70 11.02 -12.71
N SER A 202 4.42 12.09 -12.38
CA SER A 202 5.71 12.01 -11.69
C SER A 202 5.63 11.57 -10.22
N THR A 203 4.44 11.55 -9.61
CA THR A 203 4.22 11.15 -8.21
C THR A 203 3.63 9.73 -8.08
N THR A 204 3.68 8.94 -9.15
CA THR A 204 3.19 7.55 -9.18
C THR A 204 4.32 6.66 -9.69
N TRP A 205 4.42 5.41 -9.24
CA TRP A 205 5.49 4.49 -9.65
C TRP A 205 4.92 3.19 -10.22
N GLY A 206 5.78 2.37 -10.83
CA GLY A 206 5.45 1.00 -11.24
C GLY A 206 4.09 0.84 -11.95
N PRO A 207 3.24 -0.12 -11.50
CA PRO A 207 1.90 -0.34 -12.04
C PRO A 207 1.00 0.89 -12.03
N GLU A 208 1.03 1.69 -10.96
CA GLU A 208 0.20 2.89 -10.83
C GLU A 208 0.49 3.90 -11.94
N ARG A 209 1.77 4.14 -12.23
CA ARG A 209 2.16 5.03 -13.33
C ARG A 209 1.70 4.49 -14.68
N ALA A 210 1.90 3.19 -14.93
CA ALA A 210 1.51 2.56 -16.18
C ALA A 210 -0.02 2.68 -16.40
N ILE A 211 -0.80 2.44 -15.34
CA ILE A 211 -2.25 2.54 -15.38
C ILE A 211 -2.70 4.00 -15.49
N LEU A 212 -2.06 4.95 -14.83
CA LEU A 212 -2.38 6.38 -14.99
C LEU A 212 -2.13 6.86 -16.43
N VAL A 213 -1.03 6.44 -17.05
CA VAL A 213 -0.77 6.74 -18.48
C VAL A 213 -1.84 6.11 -19.37
N ARG A 214 -2.19 4.83 -19.15
CA ARG A 214 -3.28 4.17 -19.89
C ARG A 214 -4.62 4.86 -19.67
N SER A 215 -4.88 5.33 -18.46
CA SER A 215 -6.08 6.08 -18.10
C SER A 215 -6.19 7.36 -18.94
N GLY A 216 -5.08 8.10 -19.08
CA GLY A 216 -5.02 9.27 -19.96
C GLY A 216 -5.21 8.93 -21.45
N MET A 217 -4.64 7.82 -21.93
CA MET A 217 -4.86 7.36 -23.31
C MET A 217 -6.32 6.97 -23.56
N SER A 218 -6.91 6.20 -22.66
CA SER A 218 -8.33 5.82 -22.71
C SER A 218 -9.23 7.04 -22.66
N TYR A 219 -8.88 8.06 -21.85
CA TYR A 219 -9.59 9.33 -21.82
C TYR A 219 -9.52 10.06 -23.17
N LEU A 220 -8.37 10.08 -23.84
CA LEU A 220 -8.23 10.67 -25.18
C LEU A 220 -9.06 9.95 -26.25
N GLU A 221 -9.18 8.63 -26.17
CA GLU A 221 -9.90 7.81 -27.15
C GLU A 221 -11.41 7.79 -26.92
N HIS A 222 -11.85 7.80 -25.66
CA HIS A 222 -13.24 7.54 -25.28
C HIS A 222 -13.86 8.61 -24.38
N ASP A 223 -13.33 9.85 -24.34
CA ASP A 223 -13.82 10.98 -23.53
C ASP A 223 -15.36 11.08 -23.50
N ARG A 224 -15.98 10.93 -24.68
CA ARG A 224 -17.43 11.06 -24.85
C ARG A 224 -18.16 9.74 -25.12
N GLU A 225 -17.45 8.63 -25.23
CA GLU A 225 -18.04 7.34 -25.56
C GLU A 225 -18.39 6.55 -24.29
N PRO A 226 -19.37 5.63 -24.36
CA PRO A 226 -19.63 4.69 -23.28
C PRO A 226 -18.36 3.92 -22.93
N PHE A 227 -17.87 4.09 -21.70
CA PHE A 227 -16.70 3.37 -21.23
C PHE A 227 -17.01 1.88 -21.06
N ASN A 228 -16.24 1.02 -21.73
CA ASN A 228 -16.40 -0.41 -21.54
C ASN A 228 -15.81 -0.85 -20.19
N HIS A 229 -16.68 -1.06 -19.21
CA HIS A 229 -16.30 -1.51 -17.87
C HIS A 229 -15.58 -2.86 -17.86
N SER A 230 -15.71 -3.72 -18.88
CA SER A 230 -14.95 -4.97 -18.92
C SER A 230 -13.48 -4.77 -19.32
N GLU A 231 -13.16 -3.66 -19.98
CA GLU A 231 -11.81 -3.43 -20.48
C GLU A 231 -10.85 -3.06 -19.35
N ILE A 232 -11.27 -2.15 -18.46
CA ILE A 232 -10.47 -1.68 -17.30
C ILE A 232 -10.03 -2.82 -16.38
N GLU A 233 -10.82 -3.91 -16.34
CA GLU A 233 -10.52 -5.08 -15.53
C GLU A 233 -9.24 -5.75 -15.99
N SER A 234 -8.98 -5.81 -17.30
CA SER A 234 -7.82 -6.46 -17.91
C SER A 234 -6.56 -5.60 -17.99
N TRP A 235 -6.66 -4.30 -17.65
CA TRP A 235 -5.54 -3.37 -17.88
C TRP A 235 -4.23 -3.78 -17.17
N PRO A 236 -4.24 -4.21 -15.89
CA PRO A 236 -3.01 -4.69 -15.24
C PRO A 236 -2.37 -5.92 -15.89
N ASP A 237 -3.07 -6.64 -16.77
CA ASP A 237 -2.55 -7.85 -17.41
C ASP A 237 -1.80 -7.57 -18.71
N PHE A 238 -1.87 -6.33 -19.22
CA PHE A 238 -1.31 -5.95 -20.51
C PHE A 238 -0.26 -4.85 -20.39
N LEU A 239 1.00 -5.17 -20.69
CA LEU A 239 2.15 -4.26 -20.64
C LEU A 239 2.37 -3.56 -19.29
N VAL A 240 2.02 -4.23 -18.20
CA VAL A 240 2.30 -3.80 -16.83
C VAL A 240 3.15 -4.86 -16.14
N GLN A 241 4.27 -4.44 -15.54
CA GLN A 241 5.15 -5.29 -14.73
C GLN A 241 4.94 -5.00 -13.25
N ASP A 242 5.46 -5.86 -12.39
CA ASP A 242 5.61 -5.61 -10.95
C ASP A 242 4.27 -5.44 -10.18
N THR A 243 3.19 -6.04 -10.68
CA THR A 243 1.83 -5.99 -10.10
C THR A 243 1.68 -6.71 -8.75
N GLU A 244 2.74 -7.29 -8.20
CA GLU A 244 2.79 -7.94 -6.88
C GLU A 244 3.58 -7.12 -5.84
N LEU A 245 4.06 -5.91 -6.19
CA LEU A 245 4.76 -5.01 -5.26
C LEU A 245 3.79 -4.23 -4.35
N CYS A 246 4.35 -3.42 -3.44
CA CYS A 246 3.64 -2.72 -2.37
C CYS A 246 2.76 -1.54 -2.80
N GLY A 247 2.82 -1.06 -4.05
CA GLY A 247 2.10 0.15 -4.48
C GLY A 247 0.59 0.12 -4.25
N ALA A 248 -0.04 -1.06 -4.29
CA ALA A 248 -1.42 -1.22 -3.83
C ALA A 248 -1.57 -1.22 -2.32
N ALA A 249 -0.66 -1.85 -1.59
CA ALA A 249 -0.70 -2.02 -0.15
C ALA A 249 -0.71 -0.67 0.59
N ILE A 250 0.06 0.32 0.10
CA ILE A 250 0.13 1.67 0.68
C ILE A 250 -1.18 2.47 0.60
N ARG A 251 -2.18 1.96 -0.15
CA ARG A 251 -3.51 2.59 -0.31
C ARG A 251 -4.56 2.02 0.65
N ALA A 252 -4.22 0.96 1.38
CA ALA A 252 -5.15 0.19 2.20
C ALA A 252 -5.75 0.99 3.37
N ASP A 253 -4.98 1.94 3.92
CA ASP A 253 -5.29 2.71 5.13
C ASP A 253 -6.70 3.29 5.14
N ALA A 254 -7.07 4.01 4.07
CA ALA A 254 -8.36 4.69 3.97
C ALA A 254 -9.54 3.71 4.11
N TYR A 255 -9.40 2.50 3.57
CA TYR A 255 -10.44 1.47 3.61
C TYR A 255 -10.55 0.81 4.98
N GLY A 256 -9.42 0.62 5.67
CA GLY A 256 -9.37 0.18 7.06
C GLY A 256 -10.01 1.20 8.01
N TYR A 257 -9.62 2.47 7.88
CA TYR A 257 -10.16 3.59 8.67
C TYR A 257 -11.69 3.72 8.53
N ALA A 258 -12.22 3.52 7.32
CA ALA A 258 -13.63 3.69 7.06
C ALA A 258 -14.51 2.54 7.61
N CYS A 259 -13.91 1.39 7.93
CA CYS A 259 -14.62 0.14 8.23
C CYS A 259 -14.32 -0.39 9.65
N PRO A 260 -14.44 0.41 10.73
CA PRO A 260 -14.11 -0.04 12.07
C PRO A 260 -14.94 -1.26 12.48
N GLY A 261 -14.26 -2.33 12.88
CA GLY A 261 -14.87 -3.61 13.23
C GLY A 261 -15.51 -4.35 12.05
N GLN A 262 -15.31 -3.95 10.79
CA GLN A 262 -15.86 -4.62 9.61
C GLN A 262 -14.75 -5.06 8.64
N PRO A 263 -13.90 -6.03 9.02
CA PRO A 263 -12.72 -6.42 8.23
C PRO A 263 -13.08 -6.97 6.84
N ALA A 264 -14.23 -7.64 6.69
CA ALA A 264 -14.71 -8.12 5.39
C ALA A 264 -14.98 -6.97 4.41
N LEU A 265 -15.65 -5.90 4.86
CA LEU A 265 -15.92 -4.73 4.04
C LEU A 265 -14.61 -3.98 3.72
N ALA A 266 -13.72 -3.84 4.70
CA ALA A 266 -12.41 -3.21 4.49
C ALA A 266 -11.62 -3.93 3.39
N ALA A 267 -11.56 -5.28 3.46
CA ALA A 267 -10.88 -6.11 2.48
C ALA A 267 -11.53 -6.04 1.09
N GLU A 268 -12.86 -5.98 0.99
CA GLU A 268 -13.57 -5.80 -0.28
C GLU A 268 -13.25 -4.45 -0.94
N LEU A 269 -13.29 -3.36 -0.19
CA LEU A 269 -12.99 -2.02 -0.71
C LEU A 269 -11.51 -1.92 -1.14
N ALA A 270 -10.60 -2.47 -0.32
CA ALA A 270 -9.19 -2.60 -0.65
C ALA A 270 -8.94 -3.42 -1.91
N TRP A 271 -9.62 -4.56 -2.10
CA TRP A 271 -9.55 -5.35 -3.32
C TRP A 271 -9.99 -4.54 -4.55
N ARG A 272 -11.08 -3.78 -4.41
CA ARG A 272 -11.64 -3.00 -5.53
C ARG A 272 -10.65 -1.93 -6.02
N ASP A 273 -9.95 -1.29 -5.09
CA ASP A 273 -8.90 -0.31 -5.37
C ASP A 273 -7.61 -0.96 -5.89
N ALA A 274 -7.13 -2.00 -5.22
CA ALA A 274 -5.91 -2.70 -5.59
C ALA A 274 -6.00 -3.33 -6.98
N SER A 275 -7.11 -3.99 -7.29
CA SER A 275 -7.31 -4.70 -8.57
C SER A 275 -7.42 -3.77 -9.79
N PHE A 276 -7.44 -2.46 -9.59
CA PHE A 276 -7.29 -1.47 -10.68
C PHE A 276 -5.85 -1.44 -11.24
N THR A 277 -4.84 -1.76 -10.44
CA THR A 277 -3.43 -1.70 -10.88
C THR A 277 -2.60 -2.95 -10.57
N HIS A 278 -3.02 -3.76 -9.60
CA HIS A 278 -2.26 -4.89 -9.08
C HIS A 278 -2.98 -6.23 -9.24
N ARG A 279 -2.23 -7.31 -8.98
CA ARG A 279 -2.67 -8.72 -9.03
C ARG A 279 -2.12 -9.48 -7.83
N ARG A 280 -2.75 -10.61 -7.49
CA ARG A 280 -2.28 -11.61 -6.52
C ARG A 280 -1.74 -10.99 -5.23
N THR A 281 -0.47 -11.17 -4.91
CA THR A 281 0.15 -10.66 -3.67
C THR A 281 -0.08 -9.15 -3.46
N GLY A 282 -0.07 -8.34 -4.52
CA GLY A 282 -0.39 -6.91 -4.41
C GLY A 282 -1.82 -6.66 -3.92
N ILE A 283 -2.79 -7.44 -4.42
CA ILE A 283 -4.18 -7.43 -3.95
C ILE A 283 -4.27 -7.95 -2.52
N TYR A 284 -3.69 -9.12 -2.25
CA TYR A 284 -3.83 -9.81 -0.96
C TYR A 284 -3.24 -9.04 0.20
N ALA A 285 -2.09 -8.38 -0.01
CA ALA A 285 -1.49 -7.53 1.00
C ALA A 285 -2.37 -6.31 1.32
N THR A 286 -2.96 -5.68 0.30
CA THR A 286 -3.86 -4.54 0.49
C THR A 286 -5.10 -4.95 1.30
N MET A 287 -5.69 -6.10 0.96
CA MET A 287 -6.82 -6.67 1.70
C MET A 287 -6.47 -6.96 3.16
N PHE A 288 -5.31 -7.58 3.38
CA PHE A 288 -4.81 -7.93 4.71
C PHE A 288 -4.59 -6.69 5.58
N ILE A 289 -3.91 -5.66 5.06
CA ILE A 289 -3.65 -4.41 5.81
C ILE A 289 -4.97 -3.72 6.17
N ALA A 290 -5.88 -3.56 5.20
CA ALA A 290 -7.17 -2.92 5.46
C ALA A 290 -8.00 -3.69 6.51
N ALA A 291 -8.01 -5.02 6.44
CA ALA A 291 -8.67 -5.87 7.43
C ALA A 291 -8.03 -5.76 8.83
N ALA A 292 -6.70 -5.69 8.91
CA ALA A 292 -5.98 -5.52 10.17
C ALA A 292 -6.30 -4.19 10.84
N ILE A 293 -6.27 -3.08 10.07
CA ILE A 293 -6.63 -1.74 10.56
C ILE A 293 -8.08 -1.73 11.04
N ALA A 294 -9.01 -2.26 10.24
CA ALA A 294 -10.43 -2.37 10.60
C ALA A 294 -10.66 -3.13 11.91
N ALA A 295 -9.95 -4.27 12.10
CA ALA A 295 -10.05 -5.07 13.32
C ALA A 295 -9.41 -4.39 14.55
N ALA A 296 -8.34 -3.61 14.35
CA ALA A 296 -7.62 -2.93 15.43
C ALA A 296 -8.46 -1.90 16.20
N HIS A 297 -9.55 -1.40 15.61
CA HIS A 297 -10.51 -0.54 16.31
C HIS A 297 -11.12 -1.21 17.55
N VAL A 298 -11.41 -2.51 17.46
CA VAL A 298 -12.32 -3.21 18.38
C VAL A 298 -11.67 -4.39 19.10
N LEU A 299 -10.62 -4.98 18.53
CA LEU A 299 -9.84 -6.05 19.17
C LEU A 299 -8.65 -5.47 19.96
N ARG A 300 -8.08 -6.29 20.85
CA ARG A 300 -7.03 -5.85 21.80
C ARG A 300 -5.82 -6.78 21.88
N ASP A 301 -5.88 -8.01 21.36
CA ASP A 301 -4.68 -8.83 21.16
C ASP A 301 -4.11 -8.55 19.76
N PRO A 302 -2.87 -8.00 19.64
CA PRO A 302 -2.23 -7.78 18.35
C PRO A 302 -2.17 -9.03 17.48
N LEU A 303 -1.92 -10.20 18.07
CA LEU A 303 -1.84 -11.45 17.31
C LEU A 303 -3.21 -11.92 16.84
N GLU A 304 -4.28 -11.69 17.62
CA GLU A 304 -5.66 -11.96 17.20
C GLU A 304 -6.08 -11.06 16.02
N ILE A 305 -5.70 -9.79 16.03
CA ILE A 305 -5.95 -8.84 14.92
C ILE A 305 -5.30 -9.36 13.63
N ILE A 306 -4.02 -9.74 13.69
CA ILE A 306 -3.29 -10.27 12.53
C ILE A 306 -3.89 -11.60 12.05
N ARG A 307 -4.24 -12.51 12.97
CA ARG A 307 -4.94 -13.77 12.62
C ARG A 307 -6.25 -13.48 11.91
N THR A 308 -7.05 -12.55 12.42
CA THR A 308 -8.34 -12.15 11.84
C THR A 308 -8.14 -11.58 10.43
N ALA A 309 -7.17 -10.70 10.24
CA ALA A 309 -6.85 -10.14 8.92
C ALA A 309 -6.44 -11.22 7.91
N LEU A 310 -5.65 -12.20 8.34
CA LEU A 310 -5.18 -13.31 7.50
C LEU A 310 -6.31 -14.20 6.99
N GLN A 311 -7.48 -14.21 7.65
CA GLN A 311 -8.67 -14.95 7.20
C GLN A 311 -9.25 -14.41 5.88
N PHE A 312 -8.90 -13.18 5.49
CA PHE A 312 -9.32 -12.53 4.23
C PHE A 312 -8.32 -12.71 3.09
N VAL A 313 -7.34 -13.61 3.24
CA VAL A 313 -6.35 -13.94 2.21
C VAL A 313 -6.59 -15.37 1.71
N PRO A 314 -6.43 -15.66 0.40
CA PRO A 314 -6.52 -17.03 -0.13
C PRO A 314 -5.51 -17.98 0.55
N ARG A 315 -6.01 -19.04 1.19
CA ARG A 315 -5.18 -19.96 2.02
C ARG A 315 -4.13 -20.73 1.24
N ARG A 316 -4.30 -20.86 -0.08
CA ARG A 316 -3.36 -21.54 -1.01
C ARG A 316 -2.49 -20.55 -1.80
N SER A 317 -2.31 -19.33 -1.31
CA SER A 317 -1.40 -18.33 -1.90
C SER A 317 -0.03 -18.32 -1.23
N ARG A 318 1.00 -17.87 -1.97
CA ARG A 318 2.33 -17.61 -1.40
C ARG A 318 2.26 -16.59 -0.28
N PHE A 319 1.43 -15.55 -0.46
CA PHE A 319 1.25 -14.50 0.52
C PHE A 319 0.72 -15.03 1.85
N TYR A 320 -0.29 -15.90 1.83
CA TYR A 320 -0.81 -16.53 3.05
C TYR A 320 0.24 -17.38 3.74
N GLU A 321 0.94 -18.25 2.99
CA GLU A 321 1.96 -19.15 3.54
C GLU A 321 3.06 -18.37 4.28
N ILE A 322 3.64 -17.37 3.61
CA ILE A 322 4.73 -16.57 4.17
C ILE A 322 4.24 -15.72 5.34
N THR A 323 3.06 -15.10 5.23
CA THR A 323 2.50 -14.27 6.31
C THR A 323 2.18 -15.12 7.55
N ALA A 324 1.66 -16.34 7.36
CA ALA A 324 1.40 -17.27 8.45
C ALA A 324 2.69 -17.73 9.15
N ASP A 325 3.76 -17.99 8.41
CA ASP A 325 5.07 -18.34 8.98
C ASP A 325 5.68 -17.15 9.74
N CYS A 326 5.65 -15.94 9.17
CA CYS A 326 6.07 -14.72 9.86
C CYS A 326 5.29 -14.50 11.17
N LEU A 327 3.97 -14.70 11.16
CA LEU A 327 3.14 -14.61 12.37
C LEU A 327 3.59 -15.63 13.43
N GLN A 328 3.92 -16.86 13.04
CA GLN A 328 4.45 -17.86 13.98
C GLN A 328 5.83 -17.48 14.52
N ILE A 329 6.73 -16.96 13.68
CA ILE A 329 8.04 -16.46 14.13
C ILE A 329 7.86 -15.37 15.17
N VAL A 330 6.99 -14.38 14.90
CA VAL A 330 6.73 -13.26 15.81
C VAL A 330 6.04 -13.71 17.10
N ALA A 331 5.09 -14.66 17.02
CA ALA A 331 4.37 -15.15 18.20
C ALA A 331 5.27 -15.89 19.19
N ASN A 332 6.37 -16.50 18.72
CA ASN A 332 7.29 -17.29 19.53
C ASN A 332 8.57 -16.52 19.94
N ALA A 333 8.75 -15.27 19.51
CA ALA A 333 9.90 -14.46 19.87
C ALA A 333 9.69 -13.71 21.19
N ASP A 334 10.77 -13.48 21.93
CA ASP A 334 10.75 -12.71 23.19
C ASP A 334 10.78 -11.19 22.92
N HIS A 335 11.42 -10.77 21.83
CA HIS A 335 11.54 -9.36 21.45
C HIS A 335 11.69 -9.16 19.94
N TRP A 336 11.43 -7.93 19.47
CA TRP A 336 11.38 -7.62 18.04
C TRP A 336 12.67 -7.93 17.26
N LEU A 337 13.85 -7.81 17.89
CA LEU A 337 15.13 -8.14 17.23
C LEU A 337 15.26 -9.64 16.91
N GLU A 338 14.68 -10.52 17.74
CA GLU A 338 14.72 -11.97 17.55
C GLU A 338 13.76 -12.37 16.43
N ALA A 339 12.54 -11.85 16.48
CA ALA A 339 11.56 -12.02 15.41
C ALA A 339 12.10 -11.52 14.06
N TYR A 340 12.74 -10.34 14.02
CA TYR A 340 13.37 -9.82 12.81
C TYR A 340 14.42 -10.80 12.27
N GLN A 341 15.30 -11.34 13.12
CA GLN A 341 16.31 -12.32 12.70
C GLN A 341 15.67 -13.56 12.09
N GLY A 342 14.61 -14.10 12.70
CA GLY A 342 13.88 -15.26 12.17
C GLY A 342 13.23 -14.98 10.82
N ILE A 343 12.59 -13.82 10.66
CA ILE A 343 11.97 -13.39 9.40
C ILE A 343 13.05 -13.19 8.33
N HIS A 344 14.05 -12.38 8.63
CA HIS A 344 15.10 -12.01 7.69
C HIS A 344 15.90 -13.23 7.24
N GLN A 345 16.20 -14.19 8.12
CA GLN A 345 16.89 -15.42 7.75
C GLN A 345 16.17 -16.20 6.63
N LYS A 346 14.84 -16.20 6.62
CA LYS A 346 14.04 -16.92 5.61
C LYS A 346 13.73 -16.07 4.38
N TYR A 347 13.51 -14.77 4.58
CA TYR A 347 12.88 -13.91 3.57
C TYR A 347 13.75 -12.74 3.09
N ALA A 348 15.03 -12.67 3.50
CA ALA A 348 16.01 -11.63 3.09
C ALA A 348 16.15 -11.40 1.58
N THR A 349 15.79 -12.39 0.76
CA THR A 349 15.77 -12.24 -0.70
C THR A 349 14.68 -11.30 -1.19
N HIS A 350 13.70 -10.97 -0.34
CA HIS A 350 12.65 -9.99 -0.59
C HIS A 350 13.05 -8.64 -0.01
N SER A 351 13.32 -7.70 -0.92
CA SER A 351 13.82 -6.36 -0.63
C SER A 351 12.73 -5.30 -0.85
N HIS A 352 13.09 -4.02 -0.87
CA HIS A 352 12.21 -2.85 -1.06
C HIS A 352 11.08 -3.10 -2.07
N CYS A 353 9.88 -2.68 -1.68
CA CYS A 353 8.58 -2.91 -2.32
C CYS A 353 8.11 -4.36 -2.45
N GLN A 354 8.95 -5.38 -2.15
CA GLN A 354 8.51 -6.78 -2.15
C GLN A 354 7.82 -7.13 -0.84
N VAL A 355 6.51 -7.32 -0.92
CA VAL A 355 5.60 -7.27 0.24
C VAL A 355 5.83 -8.37 1.29
N TYR A 356 6.46 -9.49 0.92
CA TYR A 356 6.59 -10.66 1.79
C TYR A 356 7.36 -10.40 3.10
N GLN A 357 8.61 -9.93 3.02
CA GLN A 357 9.39 -9.64 4.23
C GLN A 357 8.78 -8.47 4.99
N GLU A 358 8.25 -7.48 4.27
CA GLU A 358 7.72 -6.27 4.86
C GLU A 358 6.46 -6.48 5.70
N ILE A 359 5.58 -7.39 5.27
CA ILE A 359 4.44 -7.79 6.11
C ILE A 359 4.94 -8.54 7.36
N GLY A 360 6.01 -9.32 7.25
CA GLY A 360 6.66 -9.92 8.42
C GLY A 360 7.16 -8.88 9.42
N THR A 361 7.87 -7.85 8.94
CA THR A 361 8.40 -6.76 9.79
C THR A 361 7.28 -5.89 10.36
N LEU A 362 6.17 -5.70 9.62
CA LEU A 362 4.96 -5.03 10.11
C LEU A 362 4.31 -5.79 11.27
N ILE A 363 4.13 -7.12 11.14
CA ILE A 363 3.59 -7.97 12.20
C ILE A 363 4.50 -7.92 13.43
N ASN A 364 5.82 -7.95 13.22
CA ASN A 364 6.83 -7.83 14.26
C ASN A 364 6.70 -6.49 15.01
N THR A 365 6.66 -5.38 14.28
CA THR A 365 6.45 -4.04 14.86
C THR A 365 5.17 -4.00 15.68
N PHE A 366 4.05 -4.45 15.10
CA PHE A 366 2.74 -4.36 15.73
C PHE A 366 2.67 -5.14 17.05
N ARG A 367 3.35 -6.30 17.12
CA ARG A 367 3.41 -7.12 18.33
C ARG A 367 4.21 -6.49 19.47
N PHE A 368 5.30 -5.79 19.16
CA PHE A 368 6.29 -5.34 20.15
C PHE A 368 6.36 -3.83 20.34
N ALA A 369 5.51 -3.05 19.65
CA ALA A 369 5.39 -1.63 19.89
C ALA A 369 4.75 -1.34 21.27
N GLU A 370 5.27 -0.35 21.97
CA GLU A 370 4.72 0.13 23.24
C GLU A 370 3.70 1.26 23.03
N ASN A 371 3.88 2.02 21.95
CA ASN A 371 2.99 3.07 21.44
C ASN A 371 3.31 3.29 19.95
N ALA A 372 2.62 4.23 19.29
CA ALA A 372 2.85 4.48 17.86
C ALA A 372 4.24 5.05 17.57
N GLY A 373 4.75 5.97 18.40
CA GLY A 373 6.07 6.58 18.22
C GLY A 373 7.22 5.58 18.34
N ASP A 374 7.15 4.68 19.32
CA ASP A 374 8.09 3.57 19.46
C ASP A 374 7.97 2.56 18.29
N GLY A 375 6.74 2.25 17.86
CA GLY A 375 6.51 1.32 16.78
C GLY A 375 7.02 1.80 15.41
N ILE A 376 6.81 3.08 15.04
CA ILE A 376 7.36 3.61 13.78
C ILE A 376 8.90 3.58 13.78
N CYS A 377 9.54 3.81 14.93
CA CYS A 377 11.00 3.64 15.06
C CYS A 377 11.43 2.19 14.84
N LYS A 378 10.73 1.24 15.48
CA LYS A 378 11.00 -0.20 15.27
C LYS A 378 10.82 -0.61 13.81
N GLN A 379 9.77 -0.14 13.14
CA GLN A 379 9.53 -0.44 11.72
C GLN A 379 10.65 0.11 10.84
N VAL A 380 11.00 1.39 10.98
CA VAL A 380 12.05 2.03 10.17
C VAL A 380 13.41 1.38 10.41
N MET A 381 13.73 0.97 11.65
CA MET A 381 14.97 0.24 11.94
C MET A 381 15.04 -1.14 11.28
N GLN A 382 13.91 -1.79 10.97
CA GLN A 382 13.92 -3.09 10.27
C GLN A 382 14.31 -2.96 8.79
N GLY A 383 14.26 -1.75 8.23
CA GLY A 383 14.82 -1.41 6.92
C GLY A 383 13.88 -1.69 5.76
N ASN A 384 14.46 -2.04 4.60
CA ASN A 384 13.80 -2.25 3.31
C ASN A 384 13.11 -1.00 2.74
N ASP A 385 11.77 -0.90 2.82
CA ASP A 385 10.92 0.17 2.31
C ASP A 385 10.39 1.04 3.46
N THR A 386 11.27 1.91 3.96
CA THR A 386 11.15 2.43 5.33
C THR A 386 10.06 3.48 5.52
N ASP A 387 9.79 4.31 4.52
CA ASP A 387 8.69 5.28 4.55
C ASP A 387 7.33 4.59 4.41
N SER A 388 7.14 3.75 3.40
CA SER A 388 5.83 3.14 3.14
C SER A 388 5.40 2.19 4.25
N PHE A 389 6.31 1.34 4.74
CA PHE A 389 5.99 0.50 5.89
C PHE A 389 6.02 1.28 7.20
N GLY A 390 6.80 2.35 7.32
CA GLY A 390 6.69 3.31 8.42
C GLY A 390 5.28 3.91 8.50
N ALA A 391 4.71 4.32 7.37
CA ALA A 391 3.37 4.86 7.23
C ALA A 391 2.31 3.82 7.61
N THR A 392 2.38 2.63 7.00
CA THR A 392 1.45 1.51 7.28
C THR A 392 1.50 1.08 8.74
N ALA A 393 2.69 0.99 9.34
CA ALA A 393 2.83 0.69 10.77
C ALA A 393 2.22 1.80 11.62
N GLY A 394 2.51 3.07 11.31
CA GLY A 394 1.93 4.22 11.99
C GLY A 394 0.40 4.21 11.96
N SER A 395 -0.19 3.96 10.79
CA SER A 395 -1.63 3.79 10.58
C SER A 395 -2.25 2.76 11.51
N LEU A 396 -1.74 1.52 11.47
CA LEU A 396 -2.23 0.42 12.28
C LEU A 396 -2.05 0.68 13.79
N LEU A 397 -0.88 1.17 14.19
CA LEU A 397 -0.54 1.45 15.59
C LEU A 397 -1.37 2.61 16.15
N GLY A 398 -1.56 3.69 15.39
CA GLY A 398 -2.34 4.84 15.83
C GLY A 398 -3.83 4.49 16.00
N VAL A 399 -4.38 3.64 15.12
CA VAL A 399 -5.74 3.12 15.33
C VAL A 399 -5.83 2.24 16.58
N TYR A 400 -4.85 1.35 16.76
CA TYR A 400 -4.81 0.38 17.86
C TYR A 400 -4.63 1.05 19.24
N PHE A 401 -3.61 1.90 19.39
CA PHE A 401 -3.34 2.62 20.63
C PHE A 401 -4.33 3.78 20.83
N GLY A 402 -4.84 4.37 19.76
CA GLY A 402 -5.80 5.46 19.78
C GLY A 402 -5.16 6.81 20.09
N PRO A 403 -5.96 7.79 20.59
CA PRO A 403 -5.44 9.09 21.00
C PRO A 403 -4.30 8.95 22.01
N ASP A 404 -3.37 9.90 21.99
CA ASP A 404 -2.17 9.92 22.85
C ASP A 404 -1.12 8.84 22.52
N SER A 405 -1.24 8.13 21.39
CA SER A 405 -0.24 7.16 20.92
C SER A 405 1.09 7.80 20.47
N LEU A 406 1.13 9.12 20.31
CA LEU A 406 2.28 9.91 19.90
C LEU A 406 2.56 11.04 20.89
N ASP A 407 3.82 11.20 21.26
CA ASP A 407 4.31 12.42 21.91
C ASP A 407 4.19 13.64 20.96
N ALA A 408 3.98 14.83 21.53
CA ALA A 408 3.89 16.08 20.78
C ALA A 408 5.09 16.34 19.85
N ARG A 409 6.29 15.89 20.25
CA ARG A 409 7.54 16.03 19.47
C ARG A 409 7.49 15.44 18.06
N TRP A 410 6.60 14.48 17.82
CA TRP A 410 6.43 13.89 16.48
C TRP A 410 5.71 14.85 15.52
N LEU A 411 4.76 15.65 16.03
CA LEU A 411 3.91 16.52 15.23
C LEU A 411 4.38 17.98 15.22
N GLU A 412 5.00 18.45 16.31
CA GLU A 412 5.52 19.82 16.45
C GLU A 412 6.38 20.30 15.27
N PRO A 413 7.31 19.50 14.71
CA PRO A 413 8.14 19.92 13.58
C PRO A 413 7.34 20.27 12.33
N PHE A 414 6.14 19.71 12.16
CA PHE A 414 5.30 19.96 10.98
C PHE A 414 4.60 21.33 11.02
N GLN A 415 4.57 22.01 12.17
CA GLN A 415 3.91 23.31 12.33
C GLN A 415 2.45 23.32 11.84
N ASP A 416 1.75 22.19 12.02
CA ASP A 416 0.39 21.94 11.52
C ASP A 416 0.22 22.10 10.00
N ARG A 417 1.29 21.88 9.23
CA ARG A 417 1.31 22.04 7.77
C ARG A 417 1.63 20.73 7.06
N ILE A 418 0.92 20.49 5.96
CA ILE A 418 1.14 19.36 5.06
C ILE A 418 1.11 19.82 3.61
N HIS A 419 2.09 19.34 2.83
CA HIS A 419 2.14 19.50 1.39
C HIS A 419 1.87 18.16 0.74
N THR A 420 0.88 18.11 -0.13
CA THR A 420 0.54 16.90 -0.89
C THR A 420 1.05 17.03 -2.32
N GLY A 421 1.25 15.90 -3.00
CA GLY A 421 1.52 15.87 -4.44
C GLY A 421 0.27 16.02 -5.29
N LEU A 422 -0.91 16.18 -4.67
CA LEU A 422 -2.20 16.12 -5.33
C LEU A 422 -2.56 17.45 -6.01
N ALA A 423 -2.93 17.38 -7.29
CA ALA A 423 -3.54 18.50 -8.00
C ALA A 423 -4.96 18.75 -7.48
N TYR A 424 -5.41 20.01 -7.54
CA TYR A 424 -6.76 20.44 -7.08
C TYR A 424 -7.12 19.99 -5.65
N PHE A 425 -6.11 19.82 -4.79
CA PHE A 425 -6.27 19.53 -3.38
C PHE A 425 -5.73 20.71 -2.55
N HIS A 426 -6.63 21.43 -1.87
CA HIS A 426 -6.30 22.74 -1.28
C HIS A 426 -6.11 22.73 0.23
N GLU A 427 -6.49 21.67 0.93
CA GLU A 427 -6.29 21.59 2.37
C GLU A 427 -4.81 21.38 2.67
N GLN A 428 -4.25 22.26 3.50
CA GLN A 428 -2.83 22.28 3.86
C GLN A 428 -2.61 22.26 5.38
N GLN A 429 -3.68 22.30 6.17
CA GLN A 429 -3.60 22.15 7.63
C GLN A 429 -3.67 20.67 7.98
N LEU A 430 -2.64 20.18 8.67
CA LEU A 430 -2.54 18.76 9.02
C LEU A 430 -3.67 18.32 9.95
N SER A 431 -3.99 19.15 10.95
CA SER A 431 -5.10 18.94 11.89
C SER A 431 -6.45 18.86 11.20
N SER A 432 -6.74 19.76 10.26
CA SER A 432 -7.97 19.74 9.45
C SER A 432 -8.08 18.47 8.60
N LEU A 433 -6.97 18.00 8.02
CA LEU A 433 -6.95 16.73 7.29
C LEU A 433 -7.16 15.52 8.20
N ALA A 434 -6.53 15.51 9.37
CA ALA A 434 -6.74 14.46 10.35
C ALA A 434 -8.21 14.38 10.75
N GLU A 435 -8.85 15.51 11.06
CA GLU A 435 -10.28 15.55 11.37
C GLU A 435 -11.14 15.06 10.19
N ARG A 436 -10.81 15.45 8.96
CA ARG A 436 -11.54 15.02 7.76
C ARG A 436 -11.45 13.50 7.56
N ILE A 437 -10.25 12.92 7.67
CA ILE A 437 -10.05 11.47 7.62
C ILE A 437 -10.77 10.78 8.79
N GLY A 438 -10.74 11.37 9.99
CA GLY A 438 -11.48 10.93 11.18
C GLY A 438 -12.98 10.74 10.97
N ARG A 439 -13.57 11.37 9.95
CA ARG A 439 -15.01 11.25 9.62
C ARG A 439 -15.34 9.99 8.82
N LEU A 440 -14.36 9.28 8.26
CA LEU A 440 -14.58 8.09 7.43
C LEU A 440 -15.44 6.99 8.11
N PRO A 441 -15.22 6.64 9.40
CA PRO A 441 -16.14 5.78 10.15
C PRO A 441 -17.60 6.23 10.08
N GLU A 442 -17.89 7.50 10.38
CA GLU A 442 -19.25 8.04 10.41
C GLU A 442 -19.85 8.06 9.00
N LEU A 443 -19.05 8.35 7.98
CA LEU A 443 -19.43 8.39 6.58
C LEU A 443 -20.00 7.06 6.09
N LEU A 444 -19.31 5.94 6.29
CA LEU A 444 -19.81 4.64 5.80
C LEU A 444 -20.96 4.09 6.64
N HIS A 445 -21.06 4.44 7.93
CA HIS A 445 -22.12 3.97 8.81
C HIS A 445 -23.42 4.78 8.69
N THR A 446 -23.34 6.08 8.44
CA THR A 446 -24.50 6.99 8.49
C THR A 446 -24.77 7.70 7.16
N GLY A 447 -23.82 7.69 6.22
CA GLY A 447 -23.88 8.48 4.98
C GLY A 447 -23.59 9.98 5.17
N LYS A 448 -23.34 10.43 6.39
CA LYS A 448 -22.98 11.82 6.69
C LYS A 448 -21.59 12.16 6.15
N HIS A 449 -21.33 13.43 5.84
CA HIS A 449 -20.09 13.89 5.20
C HIS A 449 -19.88 13.42 3.75
N ARG A 450 -20.89 12.79 3.12
CA ARG A 450 -20.83 12.58 1.68
C ARG A 450 -20.67 13.92 0.97
N ILE A 451 -19.73 13.95 0.04
CA ILE A 451 -19.49 15.08 -0.85
C ILE A 451 -20.18 14.73 -2.17
N GLN A 452 -20.91 15.68 -2.74
CA GLN A 452 -21.45 15.47 -4.08
C GLN A 452 -20.29 15.24 -5.03
N PRO A 453 -20.26 14.13 -5.77
CA PRO A 453 -19.14 13.91 -6.66
C PRO A 453 -19.12 15.02 -7.73
N SER A 454 -17.92 15.49 -8.07
CA SER A 454 -17.76 16.51 -9.10
C SER A 454 -18.31 16.00 -10.42
N GLU A 455 -18.93 16.87 -11.22
CA GLU A 455 -19.34 16.56 -12.60
C GLU A 455 -18.17 15.97 -13.42
N LEU A 456 -16.93 16.32 -13.08
CA LEU A 456 -15.70 15.76 -13.66
C LEU A 456 -15.52 14.24 -13.46
N TYR A 457 -16.15 13.64 -12.45
CA TYR A 457 -16.01 12.22 -12.09
C TYR A 457 -17.29 11.39 -12.28
N VAL A 458 -18.41 12.05 -12.66
CA VAL A 458 -19.73 11.42 -12.81
C VAL A 458 -20.27 11.56 -14.23
N ASN A 459 -19.40 11.74 -15.24
CA ASN A 459 -19.86 11.77 -16.63
C ASN A 459 -20.41 10.39 -17.06
N GLU A 460 -21.62 10.07 -16.61
CA GLU A 460 -22.60 9.33 -17.38
C GLU A 460 -23.00 10.26 -18.51
N ASN A 461 -22.33 10.16 -19.66
CA ASN A 461 -22.82 10.79 -20.88
C ASN A 461 -24.16 10.12 -21.26
N LEU A 462 -25.22 10.49 -20.55
CA LEU A 462 -26.60 10.27 -20.93
C LEU A 462 -26.93 11.30 -22.01
N GLY A 463 -26.64 10.93 -23.26
CA GLY A 463 -27.28 11.42 -24.48
C GLY A 463 -27.28 12.93 -24.73
N ILE A 464 -26.43 13.38 -25.67
CA ILE A 464 -26.76 14.43 -26.64
C ILE A 464 -26.43 13.91 -28.02
#